data_AF-A0A523Z927-F1
#
_entry.id   AF-A0A523Z927-F1
#
_cell.length_a   1.000
_cell.length_b   1.000
_cell.length_c   1.000
_cell.angle_alpha   90.00
_cell.angle_beta   90.00
_cell.angle_gamma   90.00
#
_symmetry.space_group_name_H-M   'P 1'
#
loop_
_entity.id
_entity.type
_entity.pdbx_description
1 polymer ?
#
loop_
_entity_poly.entity_id
_entity_poly.type
_entity_poly.pdbx_seq_one_letter_code
_entity_poly.pdbx_strand_id
1 'polypeptide(L)'
;MSVPIIPKTSPPPAREARALFTPTVDGVAEEKEWADAGFYQERGGAMARAEDVVEAIYYGYDQKHLYLRLEGVRPWQELGDDTEVFLYLSAPGAVWSNGLSRYGAGMEPPTALGFGAGHEVMVAVGTGMATLSMAAWDGGWDALQPLEEIAFSGTTLEMAVPFNVLGGLSTGDRLAFVAVVSQQERDIDVVPSAGPAQVVVPELQPIAVLLTVEDPEGDDHGPGSYTYPTDGVFDPGCFDLREFVVGTDEENMVFVFTFVGPVNNPWGSGSGLAVQALDVYVDVDHQPGSGSRLLLPGRNAALPEDQAWDYAVWAEGWTPGVYRVDEAGQPKPVGAEMKIAVDPLARKVTIRVPRNSFPEGDPADWGYLGVVLGQEGFPATGVWRVRNVKKQAAQWRFGGAPEDTNHTRIVDLAWPDGATPTQEGMLSTYPPSQETDMGSLGPDDFAQVGMLQP
;
A
#
# COMPACT_ATOMS: atom_id res chain seq x y z
N MET A 1 -33.75 -4.53 -2.01
CA MET A 1 -33.30 -3.47 -1.07
C MET A 1 -32.03 -3.99 -0.43
N SER A 2 -30.90 -3.31 -0.55
CA SER A 2 -29.64 -3.82 0.01
C SER A 2 -29.70 -3.80 1.54
N VAL A 3 -29.41 -4.93 2.17
CA VAL A 3 -29.18 -4.97 3.62
C VAL A 3 -27.96 -4.09 3.93
N PRO A 4 -27.99 -3.19 4.92
CA PRO A 4 -26.83 -2.40 5.29
C PRO A 4 -25.65 -3.31 5.64
N ILE A 5 -24.51 -3.10 5.00
CA ILE A 5 -23.25 -3.78 5.35
C ILE A 5 -22.80 -3.19 6.69
N ILE A 6 -22.62 -4.04 7.69
CA ILE A 6 -22.01 -3.67 8.97
C ILE A 6 -20.55 -4.13 8.90
N PRO A 7 -19.58 -3.20 8.68
CA PRO A 7 -18.18 -3.58 8.57
C PRO A 7 -17.68 -4.19 9.88
N LYS A 8 -16.93 -5.28 9.79
CA LYS A 8 -16.17 -5.85 10.90
C LYS A 8 -14.69 -5.53 10.71
N THR A 9 -13.99 -5.26 11.81
CA THR A 9 -12.54 -5.04 11.78
C THR A 9 -11.83 -6.36 11.45
N SER A 10 -10.87 -6.29 10.52
CA SER A 10 -10.00 -7.43 10.21
C SER A 10 -9.10 -7.74 11.42
N PRO A 11 -9.13 -8.96 11.95
CA PRO A 11 -8.21 -9.37 13.01
C PRO A 11 -6.78 -9.54 12.45
N PRO A 12 -5.74 -9.40 13.28
CA PRO A 12 -4.40 -9.81 12.86
C PRO A 12 -4.37 -11.33 12.66
N PRO A 13 -3.65 -11.84 11.65
CA PRO A 13 -3.46 -13.28 11.48
C PRO A 13 -2.59 -13.87 12.58
N ALA A 14 -2.65 -15.19 12.76
CA ALA A 14 -1.71 -15.90 13.62
C ALA A 14 -0.27 -15.79 13.11
N ARG A 15 -0.13 -15.66 11.78
CA ARG A 15 1.12 -15.33 11.09
C ARG A 15 0.79 -14.54 9.82
N GLU A 16 1.51 -13.44 9.61
CA GLU A 16 1.47 -12.71 8.34
C GLU A 16 2.21 -13.47 7.23
N ALA A 17 1.79 -13.26 5.97
CA ALA A 17 2.54 -13.75 4.82
C ALA A 17 3.94 -13.11 4.79
N ARG A 18 4.95 -13.90 4.39
CA ARG A 18 6.38 -13.54 4.52
C ARG A 18 7.11 -13.32 3.19
N ALA A 19 6.58 -13.86 2.11
CA ALA A 19 7.12 -13.66 0.78
C ALA A 19 6.02 -13.87 -0.26
N LEU A 20 6.28 -13.41 -1.49
CA LEU A 20 5.58 -13.95 -2.65
C LEU A 20 5.91 -15.44 -2.78
N PHE A 21 4.91 -16.26 -3.03
CA PHE A 21 5.12 -17.68 -3.32
C PHE A 21 4.02 -18.23 -4.22
N THR A 22 4.35 -19.32 -4.91
CA THR A 22 3.45 -20.01 -5.83
C THR A 22 3.38 -21.48 -5.41
N PRO A 23 2.34 -21.89 -4.66
CA PRO A 23 2.13 -23.30 -4.34
C PRO A 23 1.64 -24.07 -5.57
N THR A 24 1.80 -25.39 -5.53
CA THR A 24 1.14 -26.31 -6.44
C THR A 24 -0.25 -26.59 -5.89
N VAL A 25 -1.29 -26.27 -6.66
CA VAL A 25 -2.67 -26.57 -6.25
C VAL A 25 -2.98 -28.04 -6.57
N ASP A 26 -2.61 -28.95 -5.66
CA ASP A 26 -2.82 -30.39 -5.81
C ASP A 26 -3.54 -31.04 -4.60
N GLY A 27 -3.86 -30.24 -3.59
CA GLY A 27 -4.54 -30.67 -2.37
C GLY A 27 -3.59 -31.31 -1.36
N VAL A 28 -2.27 -31.28 -1.59
CA VAL A 28 -1.25 -31.83 -0.69
C VAL A 28 -0.46 -30.68 -0.07
N ALA A 29 -0.85 -30.34 1.15
CA ALA A 29 -0.24 -29.30 1.97
C ALA A 29 1.18 -29.66 2.50
N GLU A 30 2.21 -29.66 1.65
CA GLU A 30 3.58 -29.85 2.15
C GLU A 30 4.01 -28.67 3.04
N GLU A 31 4.64 -28.94 4.19
CA GLU A 31 4.98 -27.91 5.18
C GLU A 31 5.86 -26.78 4.59
N LYS A 32 6.77 -27.14 3.68
CA LYS A 32 7.67 -26.18 3.03
C LYS A 32 6.98 -25.30 1.99
N GLU A 33 5.94 -25.81 1.36
CA GLU A 33 5.23 -25.11 0.29
C GLU A 33 4.46 -23.90 0.81
N TRP A 34 3.80 -24.07 1.96
CA TRP A 34 3.04 -23.01 2.62
C TRP A 34 3.83 -22.32 3.75
N ALA A 35 5.16 -22.47 3.75
CA ALA A 35 6.03 -21.94 4.80
C ALA A 35 6.02 -20.40 4.87
N ASP A 36 5.80 -19.72 3.74
CA ASP A 36 5.73 -18.26 3.67
C ASP A 36 4.30 -17.72 3.67
N ALA A 37 3.29 -18.59 3.74
CA ALA A 37 1.90 -18.21 3.79
C ALA A 37 1.50 -17.53 5.11
N GLY A 38 0.62 -16.54 5.03
CA GLY A 38 -0.11 -16.08 6.20
C GLY A 38 -1.16 -17.10 6.61
N PHE A 39 -1.59 -17.11 7.87
CA PHE A 39 -2.72 -17.94 8.29
C PHE A 39 -3.47 -17.42 9.49
N TYR A 40 -4.76 -17.76 9.54
CA TYR A 40 -5.63 -17.60 10.70
C TYR A 40 -5.93 -18.98 11.28
N GLN A 41 -5.74 -19.10 12.59
CA GLN A 41 -6.04 -20.32 13.35
C GLN A 41 -7.44 -20.19 13.95
N GLU A 42 -8.33 -21.12 13.62
CA GLU A 42 -9.69 -21.14 14.18
C GLU A 42 -9.76 -22.07 15.38
N ARG A 43 -9.34 -23.33 15.19
CA ARG A 43 -9.40 -24.34 16.26
C ARG A 43 -8.23 -24.18 17.24
N GLY A 44 -8.53 -24.25 18.53
CA GLY A 44 -7.56 -24.02 19.61
C GLY A 44 -7.45 -22.55 20.04
N GLY A 45 -8.11 -21.63 19.34
CA GLY A 45 -8.32 -20.25 19.77
C GLY A 45 -9.49 -20.09 20.75
N ALA A 46 -9.66 -18.89 21.32
CA ALA A 46 -10.70 -18.61 22.32
C ALA A 46 -12.14 -18.71 21.78
N MET A 47 -12.33 -18.74 20.45
CA MET A 47 -13.64 -18.72 19.78
C MET A 47 -14.03 -20.04 19.11
N ALA A 48 -13.17 -21.06 19.15
CA ALA A 48 -13.42 -22.37 18.53
C ALA A 48 -14.63 -23.08 19.14
N ARG A 49 -15.49 -23.66 18.31
CA ARG A 49 -16.63 -24.50 18.70
C ARG A 49 -16.39 -25.95 18.32
N ALA A 50 -17.14 -26.85 18.94
CA ALA A 50 -17.06 -28.28 18.66
C ALA A 50 -17.63 -28.66 17.27
N GLU A 51 -18.41 -27.76 16.69
CA GLU A 51 -19.13 -27.91 15.42
C GLU A 51 -18.41 -27.28 14.22
N ASP A 52 -17.30 -26.56 14.47
CA ASP A 52 -16.47 -25.96 13.42
C ASP A 52 -15.89 -27.05 12.51
N VAL A 53 -15.87 -26.75 11.22
CA VAL A 53 -15.44 -27.66 10.15
C VAL A 53 -14.02 -27.31 9.70
N VAL A 54 -13.63 -26.05 9.81
CA VAL A 54 -12.31 -25.54 9.40
C VAL A 54 -11.42 -25.34 10.63
N GLU A 55 -10.20 -25.85 10.54
CA GLU A 55 -9.14 -25.68 11.55
C GLU A 55 -8.32 -24.41 11.33
N ALA A 56 -7.98 -24.12 10.07
CA ALA A 56 -7.20 -22.95 9.70
C ALA A 56 -7.44 -22.53 8.24
N ILE A 57 -7.25 -21.24 7.97
CA ILE A 57 -7.22 -20.67 6.63
C ILE A 57 -5.84 -20.06 6.38
N TYR A 58 -5.17 -20.54 5.34
CA TYR A 58 -3.89 -20.03 4.87
C TYR A 58 -4.11 -19.19 3.62
N TYR A 59 -3.28 -18.15 3.47
CA TYR A 59 -3.33 -17.26 2.32
C TYR A 59 -1.92 -16.86 1.87
N GLY A 60 -1.80 -16.61 0.57
CA GLY A 60 -0.57 -16.29 -0.11
C GLY A 60 -0.84 -15.67 -1.46
N TYR A 61 0.18 -15.16 -2.11
CA TYR A 61 0.03 -14.59 -3.44
C TYR A 61 1.35 -14.57 -4.20
N ASP A 62 1.23 -14.59 -5.52
CA ASP A 62 2.26 -14.15 -6.44
C ASP A 62 1.76 -12.97 -7.27
N GLN A 63 2.39 -12.68 -8.41
CA GLN A 63 2.00 -11.55 -9.27
C GLN A 63 0.67 -11.79 -10.01
N LYS A 64 0.15 -13.01 -10.03
CA LYS A 64 -0.99 -13.42 -10.86
C LYS A 64 -2.16 -13.96 -10.04
N HIS A 65 -1.90 -14.62 -8.92
CA HIS A 65 -2.92 -15.31 -8.15
C HIS A 65 -2.89 -14.95 -6.67
N LEU A 66 -4.08 -14.94 -6.10
CA LEU A 66 -4.32 -15.10 -4.67
C LEU A 66 -4.51 -16.60 -4.39
N TYR A 67 -3.64 -17.17 -3.57
CA TYR A 67 -3.69 -18.58 -3.16
C TYR A 67 -4.33 -18.72 -1.79
N LEU A 68 -5.35 -19.57 -1.68
CA LEU A 68 -6.08 -19.85 -0.45
C LEU A 68 -6.02 -21.34 -0.17
N ARG A 69 -5.80 -21.71 1.10
CA ARG A 69 -5.91 -23.08 1.57
C ARG A 69 -6.74 -23.17 2.83
N LEU A 70 -7.77 -24.01 2.80
CA LEU A 70 -8.59 -24.36 3.95
C LEU A 70 -8.18 -25.72 4.46
N GLU A 71 -7.84 -25.79 5.74
CA GLU A 71 -7.56 -27.03 6.43
C GLU A 71 -8.80 -27.42 7.24
N GLY A 72 -9.43 -28.55 6.89
CA GLY A 72 -10.60 -29.08 7.57
C GLY A 72 -10.23 -29.93 8.78
N VAL A 73 -11.12 -30.02 9.77
CA VAL A 73 -10.94 -30.88 10.95
C VAL A 73 -11.06 -32.38 10.65
N ARG A 74 -11.55 -32.71 9.45
CA ARG A 74 -11.74 -34.05 8.88
C ARG A 74 -11.73 -33.95 7.35
N PRO A 75 -11.58 -35.07 6.62
CA PRO A 75 -11.58 -35.02 5.17
C PRO A 75 -12.82 -34.35 4.58
N TRP A 76 -12.64 -33.49 3.58
CA TRP A 76 -13.74 -32.71 2.98
C TRP A 76 -14.84 -33.61 2.42
N GLN A 77 -14.47 -34.75 1.82
CA GLN A 77 -15.42 -35.73 1.28
C GLN A 77 -16.27 -36.41 2.36
N GLU A 78 -15.87 -36.40 3.64
CA GLU A 78 -16.67 -36.94 4.75
C GLU A 78 -17.79 -35.99 5.19
N LEU A 79 -17.78 -34.74 4.74
CA LEU A 79 -18.84 -33.77 5.05
C LEU A 79 -20.14 -34.10 4.31
N GLY A 80 -20.05 -34.67 3.10
CA GLY A 80 -21.18 -35.07 2.27
C GLY A 80 -21.19 -34.40 0.90
N ASP A 81 -21.80 -35.05 -0.09
CA ASP A 81 -21.85 -34.56 -1.48
C ASP A 81 -22.65 -33.26 -1.64
N ASP A 82 -23.46 -32.91 -0.64
CA ASP A 82 -24.25 -31.69 -0.50
C ASP A 82 -23.48 -30.54 0.19
N THR A 83 -22.17 -30.71 0.38
CA THR A 83 -21.29 -29.70 0.95
C THR A 83 -20.76 -28.76 -0.14
N GLU A 84 -20.84 -27.47 0.14
CA GLU A 84 -20.29 -26.40 -0.69
C GLU A 84 -19.41 -25.48 0.16
N VAL A 85 -18.30 -25.04 -0.41
CA VAL A 85 -17.39 -24.07 0.20
C VAL A 85 -17.42 -22.80 -0.63
N PHE A 86 -17.65 -21.67 0.03
CA PHE A 86 -17.69 -20.35 -0.59
C PHE A 86 -16.51 -19.52 -0.09
N LEU A 87 -15.75 -18.92 -1.01
CA LEU A 87 -14.81 -17.84 -0.69
C LEU A 87 -15.40 -16.52 -1.19
N TYR A 88 -15.71 -15.63 -0.25
CA TYR A 88 -16.17 -14.27 -0.53
C TYR A 88 -14.98 -13.32 -0.55
N LEU A 89 -14.91 -12.48 -1.57
CA LEU A 89 -13.82 -11.52 -1.77
C LEU A 89 -14.39 -10.11 -1.95
N SER A 90 -13.83 -9.14 -1.23
CA SER A 90 -14.11 -7.73 -1.52
C SER A 90 -13.59 -7.40 -2.91
N ALA A 91 -14.20 -6.43 -3.58
CA ALA A 91 -13.75 -6.00 -4.89
C ALA A 91 -13.69 -4.47 -4.93
N PRO A 92 -12.52 -3.87 -4.66
CA PRO A 92 -12.30 -2.45 -4.90
C PRO A 92 -12.75 -2.08 -6.32
N GLY A 93 -13.65 -1.10 -6.44
CA GLY A 93 -14.21 -0.67 -7.71
C GLY A 93 -15.40 -1.47 -8.26
N ALA A 94 -15.88 -2.52 -7.57
CA ALA A 94 -17.08 -3.23 -8.01
C ALA A 94 -18.35 -2.37 -7.91
N VAL A 95 -19.21 -2.50 -8.92
CA VAL A 95 -20.49 -1.77 -9.02
C VAL A 95 -21.47 -2.27 -7.97
N TRP A 96 -21.46 -3.58 -7.69
CA TRP A 96 -22.35 -4.24 -6.74
C TRP A 96 -21.54 -5.04 -5.73
N SER A 97 -22.11 -5.20 -4.54
CA SER A 97 -21.50 -6.00 -3.48
C SER A 97 -22.56 -6.57 -2.55
N ASN A 98 -22.35 -7.78 -2.06
CA ASN A 98 -23.21 -8.48 -1.12
C ASN A 98 -22.60 -8.48 0.29
N GLY A 99 -23.39 -8.15 1.30
CA GLY A 99 -22.95 -8.14 2.71
C GLY A 99 -23.21 -9.44 3.48
N LEU A 100 -23.95 -10.36 2.87
CA LEU A 100 -24.39 -11.63 3.44
C LEU A 100 -23.90 -12.77 2.56
N SER A 101 -23.69 -13.95 3.14
CA SER A 101 -23.41 -15.17 2.36
C SER A 101 -24.62 -15.54 1.49
N ARG A 102 -24.36 -16.34 0.44
CA ARG A 102 -25.37 -16.81 -0.51
C ARG A 102 -26.57 -17.45 0.19
N TYR A 103 -26.32 -18.41 1.08
CA TYR A 103 -27.39 -19.12 1.77
C TYR A 103 -27.84 -18.44 3.06
N GLY A 104 -26.96 -17.69 3.72
CA GLY A 104 -27.30 -16.92 4.91
C GLY A 104 -28.24 -15.73 4.65
N ALA A 105 -28.33 -15.23 3.42
CA ALA A 105 -29.20 -14.11 3.06
C ALA A 105 -30.69 -14.34 3.36
N GLY A 106 -31.15 -15.60 3.28
CA GLY A 106 -32.54 -15.99 3.56
C GLY A 106 -32.80 -16.50 4.97
N MET A 107 -31.78 -16.54 5.83
CA MET A 107 -31.84 -17.17 7.15
C MET A 107 -32.07 -16.17 8.28
N GLU A 108 -32.53 -16.66 9.43
CA GLU A 108 -32.70 -15.88 10.66
C GLU A 108 -31.96 -16.57 11.83
N PRO A 109 -30.89 -15.97 12.38
CA PRO A 109 -30.25 -14.74 11.91
C PRO A 109 -29.51 -14.94 10.58
N PRO A 110 -29.32 -13.88 9.78
CA PRO A 110 -28.56 -13.97 8.54
C PRO A 110 -27.05 -14.11 8.81
N THR A 111 -26.34 -14.76 7.90
CA THR A 111 -24.88 -14.87 7.95
C THR A 111 -24.24 -13.62 7.34
N ALA A 112 -23.73 -12.73 8.20
CA ALA A 112 -23.06 -11.50 7.77
C ALA A 112 -21.56 -11.72 7.51
N LEU A 113 -21.09 -11.27 6.34
CA LEU A 113 -19.68 -11.36 5.92
C LEU A 113 -18.80 -10.33 6.64
N GLY A 114 -19.37 -9.20 7.03
CA GLY A 114 -18.63 -8.10 7.67
C GLY A 114 -17.90 -7.17 6.69
N PHE A 115 -18.15 -7.31 5.38
CA PHE A 115 -17.70 -6.41 4.31
C PHE A 115 -18.63 -6.58 3.10
N GLY A 116 -18.47 -5.73 2.07
CA GLY A 116 -19.15 -5.92 0.79
C GLY A 116 -18.34 -6.83 -0.12
N ALA A 117 -18.82 -8.06 -0.34
CA ALA A 117 -18.21 -9.01 -1.26
C ALA A 117 -18.66 -8.72 -2.70
N GLY A 118 -17.71 -8.43 -3.57
CA GLY A 118 -17.97 -8.24 -4.99
C GLY A 118 -17.78 -9.51 -5.81
N HIS A 119 -17.02 -10.48 -5.29
CA HIS A 119 -16.78 -11.77 -5.91
C HIS A 119 -17.03 -12.93 -4.94
N GLU A 120 -17.42 -14.08 -5.50
CA GLU A 120 -17.60 -15.35 -4.80
C GLU A 120 -16.97 -16.47 -5.63
N VAL A 121 -16.14 -17.30 -5.00
CA VAL A 121 -15.81 -18.63 -5.52
C VAL A 121 -16.68 -19.65 -4.79
N MET A 122 -17.51 -20.37 -5.51
CA MET A 122 -18.25 -21.53 -4.98
C MET A 122 -17.55 -22.81 -5.40
N VAL A 123 -17.34 -23.73 -4.47
CA VAL A 123 -16.71 -25.04 -4.66
C VAL A 123 -17.68 -26.12 -4.20
N ALA A 124 -18.16 -26.95 -5.13
CA ALA A 124 -19.03 -28.08 -4.80
C ALA A 124 -18.16 -29.31 -4.46
N VAL A 125 -18.16 -29.72 -3.19
CA VAL A 125 -17.28 -30.80 -2.70
C VAL A 125 -17.59 -32.14 -3.38
N GLY A 126 -18.87 -32.45 -3.62
CA GLY A 126 -19.30 -33.71 -4.22
C GLY A 126 -18.85 -33.90 -5.67
N THR A 127 -18.66 -32.81 -6.43
CA THR A 127 -18.25 -32.87 -7.85
C THR A 127 -16.82 -32.37 -8.09
N GLY A 128 -16.26 -31.64 -7.13
CA GLY A 128 -15.01 -30.90 -7.28
C GLY A 128 -15.07 -29.74 -8.27
N MET A 129 -16.27 -29.32 -8.68
CA MET A 129 -16.44 -28.17 -9.57
C MET A 129 -16.36 -26.88 -8.78
N ALA A 130 -15.69 -25.88 -9.35
CA ALA A 130 -15.62 -24.55 -8.79
C ALA A 130 -16.03 -23.48 -9.81
N THR A 131 -16.74 -22.46 -9.34
CA THR A 131 -17.22 -21.34 -10.18
C THR A 131 -16.91 -20.02 -9.51
N LEU A 132 -16.23 -19.13 -10.25
CA LEU A 132 -16.08 -17.73 -9.86
C LEU A 132 -17.27 -16.93 -10.38
N SER A 133 -17.86 -16.11 -9.51
CA SER A 133 -19.02 -15.27 -9.80
C SER A 133 -18.79 -13.83 -9.31
N MET A 134 -19.50 -12.87 -9.88
CA MET A 134 -19.55 -11.48 -9.42
C MET A 134 -20.92 -11.13 -8.83
N ALA A 135 -20.95 -10.19 -7.89
CA ALA A 135 -22.20 -9.74 -7.27
C ALA A 135 -23.10 -9.03 -8.30
N ALA A 136 -24.40 -9.33 -8.24
CA ALA A 136 -25.42 -8.77 -9.12
C ALA A 136 -26.28 -7.71 -8.41
N TRP A 137 -26.95 -6.87 -9.21
CA TRP A 137 -27.78 -5.76 -8.72
C TRP A 137 -28.96 -6.19 -7.83
N ASP A 138 -29.42 -7.44 -7.99
CA ASP A 138 -30.54 -8.02 -7.26
C ASP A 138 -30.11 -8.73 -5.96
N GLY A 139 -28.81 -8.70 -5.64
CA GLY A 139 -28.22 -9.42 -4.51
C GLY A 139 -27.83 -10.87 -4.83
N GLY A 140 -27.96 -11.29 -6.09
CA GLY A 140 -27.49 -12.57 -6.58
C GLY A 140 -26.00 -12.58 -6.95
N TRP A 141 -25.62 -13.64 -7.66
CA TRP A 141 -24.27 -13.90 -8.14
C TRP A 141 -24.32 -14.31 -9.61
N ASP A 142 -23.72 -13.51 -10.48
CA ASP A 142 -23.59 -13.80 -11.92
C ASP A 142 -22.30 -14.58 -12.17
N ALA A 143 -22.41 -15.78 -12.74
CA ALA A 143 -21.26 -16.63 -13.03
C ALA A 143 -20.35 -15.97 -14.08
N LEU A 144 -19.05 -15.86 -13.76
CA LEU A 144 -18.03 -15.35 -14.67
C LEU A 144 -17.41 -16.51 -15.46
N GLN A 145 -16.80 -17.45 -14.74
CA GLN A 145 -16.08 -18.58 -15.31
C GLN A 145 -15.90 -19.71 -14.30
N PRO A 146 -15.65 -20.95 -14.75
CA PRO A 146 -15.12 -22.00 -13.88
C PRO A 146 -13.77 -21.56 -13.27
N LEU A 147 -13.51 -21.96 -12.03
CA LEU A 147 -12.17 -21.85 -11.44
C LEU A 147 -11.42 -23.16 -11.68
N GLU A 148 -10.36 -23.10 -12.49
CA GLU A 148 -9.65 -24.32 -12.94
C GLU A 148 -8.62 -24.82 -11.92
N GLU A 149 -7.97 -23.92 -11.18
CA GLU A 149 -6.95 -24.25 -10.21
C GLU A 149 -7.58 -24.46 -8.82
N ILE A 150 -8.13 -25.65 -8.63
CA ILE A 150 -8.69 -26.12 -7.37
C ILE A 150 -8.36 -27.58 -7.13
N ALA A 151 -7.99 -27.92 -5.89
CA ALA A 151 -7.72 -29.30 -5.51
C ALA A 151 -8.09 -29.53 -4.05
N PHE A 152 -8.54 -30.74 -3.73
CA PHE A 152 -8.76 -31.15 -2.35
C PHE A 152 -8.40 -32.62 -2.16
N SER A 153 -7.62 -32.89 -1.12
CA SER A 153 -7.18 -34.24 -0.74
C SER A 153 -7.17 -34.34 0.78
N GLY A 154 -7.90 -35.32 1.32
CA GLY A 154 -8.07 -35.43 2.77
C GLY A 154 -8.68 -34.14 3.34
N THR A 155 -7.98 -33.55 4.31
CA THR A 155 -8.38 -32.35 5.04
C THR A 155 -8.01 -31.05 4.33
N THR A 156 -7.25 -31.09 3.25
CA THR A 156 -6.75 -29.89 2.58
C THR A 156 -7.62 -29.56 1.37
N LEU A 157 -8.03 -28.29 1.25
CA LEU A 157 -8.64 -27.69 0.06
C LEU A 157 -7.80 -26.48 -0.34
N GLU A 158 -7.34 -26.44 -1.58
CA GLU A 158 -6.50 -25.39 -2.15
C GLU A 158 -7.15 -24.78 -3.38
N MET A 159 -6.96 -23.48 -3.58
CA MET A 159 -7.42 -22.78 -4.76
C MET A 159 -6.50 -21.62 -5.12
N ALA A 160 -6.36 -21.35 -6.42
CA ALA A 160 -5.70 -20.16 -6.95
C ALA A 160 -6.73 -19.27 -7.66
N VAL A 161 -6.94 -18.06 -7.15
CA VAL A 161 -7.85 -17.08 -7.73
C VAL A 161 -7.04 -16.05 -8.53
N PRO A 162 -7.21 -15.96 -9.86
CA PRO A 162 -6.46 -15.00 -10.66
C PRO A 162 -6.87 -13.54 -10.33
N PHE A 163 -5.89 -12.64 -10.17
CA PHE A 163 -6.18 -11.24 -9.89
C PHE A 163 -6.87 -10.54 -11.07
N ASN A 164 -6.56 -10.92 -12.30
CA ASN A 164 -7.11 -10.30 -13.51
C ASN A 164 -8.62 -10.46 -13.65
N VAL A 165 -9.23 -11.48 -13.02
CA VAL A 165 -10.67 -11.75 -13.10
C VAL A 165 -11.47 -11.11 -11.98
N LEU A 166 -10.79 -10.63 -10.93
CA LEU A 166 -11.41 -9.84 -9.87
C LEU A 166 -11.69 -8.39 -10.31
N GLY A 167 -10.96 -7.90 -11.32
CA GLY A 167 -11.15 -6.58 -11.92
C GLY A 167 -10.88 -5.42 -10.95
N GLY A 168 -10.52 -4.25 -11.48
CA GLY A 168 -10.37 -3.02 -10.68
C GLY A 168 -9.25 -3.02 -9.63
N LEU A 169 -8.50 -4.11 -9.47
CA LEU A 169 -7.41 -4.21 -8.52
C LEU A 169 -6.22 -3.38 -8.94
N SER A 170 -5.73 -2.59 -8.01
CA SER A 170 -4.48 -1.86 -8.05
C SER A 170 -3.55 -2.43 -6.99
N THR A 171 -2.24 -2.35 -7.21
CA THR A 171 -1.26 -2.64 -6.15
C THR A 171 -1.63 -1.86 -4.89
N GLY A 172 -1.43 -2.47 -3.72
CA GLY A 172 -1.77 -1.86 -2.43
C GLY A 172 -3.26 -1.91 -2.06
N ASP A 173 -4.14 -2.29 -2.99
CA ASP A 173 -5.55 -2.52 -2.65
C ASP A 173 -5.68 -3.58 -1.57
N ARG A 174 -6.66 -3.39 -0.69
CA ARG A 174 -6.92 -4.31 0.41
C ARG A 174 -8.09 -5.21 0.04
N LEU A 175 -7.80 -6.49 -0.12
CA LEU A 175 -8.79 -7.52 -0.36
C LEU A 175 -9.17 -8.16 0.97
N ALA A 176 -10.38 -7.87 1.44
CA ALA A 176 -11.00 -8.61 2.53
C ALA A 176 -11.58 -9.92 2.01
N PHE A 177 -11.48 -10.99 2.81
CA PHE A 177 -12.06 -12.28 2.46
C PHE A 177 -12.58 -13.06 3.66
N VAL A 178 -13.59 -13.89 3.41
CA VAL A 178 -14.19 -14.85 4.35
C VAL A 178 -14.50 -16.12 3.57
N ALA A 179 -14.20 -17.27 4.15
CA ALA A 179 -14.71 -18.55 3.68
C ALA A 179 -15.95 -18.97 4.50
N VAL A 180 -16.94 -19.55 3.82
CA VAL A 180 -18.16 -20.09 4.42
C VAL A 180 -18.33 -21.53 3.95
N VAL A 181 -18.53 -22.45 4.88
CA VAL A 181 -18.88 -23.84 4.56
C VAL A 181 -20.38 -23.99 4.75
N SER A 182 -21.05 -24.54 3.74
CA SER A 182 -22.49 -24.77 3.77
C SER A 182 -22.80 -26.22 3.44
N GLN A 183 -23.86 -26.75 4.05
CA GLN A 183 -24.41 -28.07 3.78
C GLN A 183 -25.94 -27.96 3.67
N GLN A 184 -26.53 -28.56 2.63
CA GLN A 184 -27.98 -28.47 2.37
C GLN A 184 -28.46 -27.03 2.31
N GLU A 185 -27.70 -26.17 1.61
CA GLU A 185 -27.99 -24.74 1.48
C GLU A 185 -28.10 -24.02 2.83
N ARG A 186 -27.32 -24.46 3.83
CA ARG A 186 -27.23 -23.83 5.14
C ARG A 186 -25.79 -23.69 5.58
N ASP A 187 -25.42 -22.48 5.97
CA ASP A 187 -24.08 -22.20 6.50
C ASP A 187 -23.88 -22.91 7.84
N ILE A 188 -22.77 -23.66 7.93
CA ILE A 188 -22.37 -24.42 9.12
C ILE A 188 -21.07 -23.91 9.72
N ASP A 189 -20.24 -23.19 8.94
CA ASP A 189 -19.01 -22.58 9.41
C ASP A 189 -18.68 -21.28 8.65
N VAL A 190 -18.04 -20.33 9.32
CA VAL A 190 -17.62 -19.03 8.76
C VAL A 190 -16.25 -18.67 9.32
N VAL A 191 -15.26 -18.54 8.44
CA VAL A 191 -13.86 -18.32 8.83
C VAL A 191 -13.20 -17.16 8.06
N PRO A 192 -12.40 -16.31 8.73
CA PRO A 192 -12.11 -16.34 10.16
C PRO A 192 -13.30 -15.94 11.05
N SER A 193 -13.49 -16.63 12.17
CA SER A 193 -14.63 -16.39 13.09
C SER A 193 -14.57 -15.00 13.75
N ALA A 194 -13.37 -14.45 13.89
CA ALA A 194 -13.07 -13.15 14.49
C ALA A 194 -13.48 -11.95 13.61
N GLY A 195 -13.65 -12.15 12.30
CA GLY A 195 -13.83 -11.09 11.31
C GLY A 195 -13.12 -11.43 10.00
N PRO A 196 -13.36 -10.65 8.93
CA PRO A 196 -12.77 -10.93 7.63
C PRO A 196 -11.25 -10.90 7.67
N ALA A 197 -10.61 -11.88 7.04
CA ALA A 197 -9.20 -11.83 6.75
C ALA A 197 -8.90 -10.75 5.71
N GLN A 198 -7.64 -10.33 5.61
CA GLN A 198 -7.25 -9.29 4.66
C GLN A 198 -5.90 -9.59 4.01
N VAL A 199 -5.81 -9.32 2.72
CA VAL A 199 -4.55 -9.36 1.95
C VAL A 199 -4.36 -8.04 1.22
N VAL A 200 -3.10 -7.63 1.06
CA VAL A 200 -2.74 -6.46 0.24
C VAL A 200 -2.33 -6.96 -1.13
N VAL A 201 -2.92 -6.40 -2.19
CA VAL A 201 -2.62 -6.76 -3.58
C VAL A 201 -1.16 -6.40 -3.89
N PRO A 202 -0.34 -7.35 -4.37
CA PRO A 202 1.07 -7.11 -4.68
C PRO A 202 1.25 -6.24 -5.93
N GLU A 203 2.50 -5.99 -6.30
CA GLU A 203 2.82 -5.42 -7.60
C GLU A 203 2.41 -6.39 -8.73
N LEU A 204 1.38 -6.02 -9.50
CA LEU A 204 0.76 -6.87 -10.52
C LEU A 204 1.34 -6.64 -11.92
N GLN A 205 1.89 -5.45 -12.16
CA GLN A 205 2.34 -5.04 -13.49
C GLN A 205 3.86 -4.83 -13.52
N PRO A 206 4.54 -5.25 -14.60
CA PRO A 206 5.95 -4.93 -14.77
C PRO A 206 6.13 -3.42 -14.92
N ILE A 207 7.09 -2.87 -14.18
CA ILE A 207 7.51 -1.47 -14.29
C ILE A 207 8.67 -1.42 -15.29
N ALA A 208 8.52 -0.66 -16.37
CA ALA A 208 9.63 -0.30 -17.23
C ALA A 208 10.47 0.75 -16.50
N VAL A 209 11.58 0.30 -15.90
CA VAL A 209 12.46 1.16 -15.10
C VAL A 209 13.22 2.14 -15.99
N LEU A 210 13.23 3.40 -15.57
CA LEU A 210 13.98 4.49 -16.18
C LEU A 210 15.19 4.87 -15.33
N LEU A 211 14.96 5.13 -14.04
CA LEU A 211 16.00 5.49 -13.06
C LEU A 211 15.90 4.55 -11.85
N THR A 212 17.04 4.14 -11.32
CA THR A 212 17.16 3.50 -10.01
C THR A 212 18.24 4.22 -9.22
N VAL A 213 17.89 4.62 -8.00
CA VAL A 213 18.78 5.26 -7.04
C VAL A 213 18.92 4.30 -5.85
N GLU A 214 20.11 3.75 -5.67
CA GLU A 214 20.48 2.98 -4.48
C GLU A 214 20.94 3.95 -3.40
N ASP A 215 20.18 4.02 -2.33
CA ASP A 215 20.34 4.99 -1.26
C ASP A 215 21.01 4.33 -0.04
N PRO A 216 21.94 5.01 0.66
CA PRO A 216 22.68 4.41 1.78
C PRO A 216 21.77 4.05 2.96
N GLU A 217 21.81 2.80 3.44
CA GLU A 217 21.06 2.45 4.66
C GLU A 217 21.58 3.23 5.89
N GLY A 218 20.66 3.80 6.65
CA GLY A 218 20.90 4.43 7.95
C GLY A 218 21.27 5.91 7.89
N ASP A 219 20.95 6.61 6.80
CA ASP A 219 21.19 8.04 6.64
C ASP A 219 19.93 8.92 6.78
N ASP A 220 18.85 8.33 7.31
CA ASP A 220 17.54 8.91 7.72
C ASP A 220 17.59 9.94 8.87
N HIS A 221 18.68 10.70 8.90
CA HIS A 221 19.04 11.70 9.89
C HIS A 221 19.24 13.09 9.27
N GLY A 222 18.69 13.33 8.08
CA GLY A 222 18.65 14.63 7.40
C GLY A 222 20.05 15.23 7.24
N PRO A 223 20.35 16.43 7.80
CA PRO A 223 21.68 17.02 7.74
C PRO A 223 22.74 16.31 8.62
N GLY A 224 22.48 15.07 9.06
CA GLY A 224 23.33 14.27 9.94
C GLY A 224 23.07 14.46 11.44
N SER A 225 22.15 15.36 11.81
CA SER A 225 21.84 15.66 13.21
C SER A 225 20.45 15.22 13.66
N TYR A 226 19.57 14.84 12.73
CA TYR A 226 18.17 14.59 13.07
C TYR A 226 17.99 13.30 13.86
N THR A 227 16.97 13.31 14.71
CA THR A 227 16.57 12.16 15.52
C THR A 227 15.08 11.95 15.44
N TYR A 228 14.67 10.68 15.47
CA TYR A 228 13.27 10.28 15.36
C TYR A 228 12.41 10.85 16.50
N PRO A 229 11.09 11.04 16.27
CA PRO A 229 10.17 11.30 17.37
C PRO A 229 10.14 10.11 18.34
N THR A 230 9.82 10.36 19.60
CA THR A 230 9.99 9.34 20.66
C THR A 230 8.80 8.38 20.83
N ASP A 231 7.72 8.56 20.07
CA ASP A 231 6.57 7.65 20.14
C ASP A 231 6.87 6.30 19.45
N GLY A 232 6.28 5.22 19.94
CA GLY A 232 6.54 3.86 19.45
C GLY A 232 5.98 3.56 18.06
N VAL A 233 5.17 4.45 17.47
CA VAL A 233 4.70 4.30 16.09
C VAL A 233 5.75 4.66 15.03
N PHE A 234 6.87 5.29 15.43
CA PHE A 234 7.98 5.62 14.54
C PHE A 234 9.03 4.52 14.61
N ASP A 235 8.76 3.42 13.92
CA ASP A 235 9.67 2.27 13.86
C ASP A 235 11.05 2.68 13.30
N PRO A 236 12.17 2.12 13.81
CA PRO A 236 13.49 2.36 13.24
C PRO A 236 13.53 2.06 11.74
N GLY A 237 14.13 2.96 10.97
CA GLY A 237 14.25 2.86 9.51
C GLY A 237 12.95 3.14 8.74
N CYS A 238 11.85 3.55 9.40
CA CYS A 238 10.61 3.85 8.69
C CYS A 238 10.69 5.11 7.80
N PHE A 239 11.75 5.91 7.92
CA PHE A 239 12.09 7.01 7.02
C PHE A 239 13.36 6.77 6.21
N ASP A 240 14.05 5.65 6.43
CA ASP A 240 15.33 5.24 5.81
C ASP A 240 15.07 4.60 4.46
N LEU A 241 15.33 5.36 3.42
CA LEU A 241 15.17 4.95 2.06
C LEU A 241 16.36 4.07 1.66
N ARG A 242 16.07 2.99 0.94
CA ARG A 242 17.09 2.06 0.43
C ARG A 242 17.18 2.11 -1.08
N GLU A 243 16.03 2.34 -1.72
CA GLU A 243 15.93 2.37 -3.17
C GLU A 243 14.78 3.29 -3.58
N PHE A 244 15.07 4.16 -4.55
CA PHE A 244 14.06 4.91 -5.28
C PHE A 244 14.10 4.54 -6.75
N VAL A 245 12.94 4.20 -7.32
CA VAL A 245 12.80 3.86 -8.74
C VAL A 245 11.82 4.82 -9.40
N VAL A 246 12.21 5.32 -10.56
CA VAL A 246 11.31 5.97 -11.52
C VAL A 246 11.12 5.04 -12.70
N GLY A 247 9.87 4.84 -13.11
CA GLY A 247 9.53 4.02 -14.26
C GLY A 247 8.18 4.38 -14.87
N THR A 248 7.75 3.56 -15.81
CA THR A 248 6.44 3.64 -16.43
C THR A 248 5.77 2.28 -16.51
N ASP A 249 4.45 2.24 -16.44
CA ASP A 249 3.64 1.12 -16.94
C ASP A 249 2.86 1.57 -18.18
N GLU A 250 1.87 0.78 -18.63
CA GLU A 250 1.11 1.09 -19.86
C GLU A 250 0.36 2.44 -19.78
N GLU A 251 -0.01 2.89 -18.58
CA GLU A 251 -0.89 4.05 -18.39
C GLU A 251 -0.29 5.15 -17.50
N ASN A 252 0.75 4.84 -16.70
CA ASN A 252 1.21 5.69 -15.62
C ASN A 252 2.71 5.96 -15.63
N MET A 253 3.08 7.13 -15.10
CA MET A 253 4.36 7.30 -14.42
C MET A 253 4.29 6.54 -13.09
N VAL A 254 5.36 5.80 -12.77
CA VAL A 254 5.46 4.97 -11.57
C VAL A 254 6.68 5.39 -10.77
N PHE A 255 6.46 5.71 -9.50
CA PHE A 255 7.51 6.06 -8.55
C PHE A 255 7.48 5.08 -7.39
N VAL A 256 8.60 4.45 -7.09
CA VAL A 256 8.68 3.42 -6.06
C VAL A 256 9.69 3.83 -5.01
N PHE A 257 9.28 3.88 -3.75
CA PHE A 257 10.15 4.06 -2.60
C PHE A 257 10.23 2.73 -1.84
N THR A 258 11.43 2.21 -1.62
CA THR A 258 11.65 1.01 -0.82
C THR A 258 12.45 1.36 0.43
N PHE A 259 11.90 1.05 1.61
CA PHE A 259 12.47 1.43 2.89
C PHE A 259 13.25 0.27 3.55
N VAL A 260 14.17 0.63 4.44
CA VAL A 260 14.85 -0.31 5.34
C VAL A 260 13.90 -0.78 6.45
N GLY A 261 13.16 0.15 7.05
CA GLY A 261 12.16 -0.13 8.10
C GLY A 261 10.75 -0.39 7.57
N PRO A 262 9.82 -0.77 8.46
CA PRO A 262 8.44 -1.08 8.08
C PRO A 262 7.64 0.17 7.66
N VAL A 263 6.78 0.02 6.66
CA VAL A 263 5.82 1.06 6.24
C VAL A 263 4.44 0.73 6.83
N ASN A 264 4.27 1.07 8.11
CA ASN A 264 3.07 0.77 8.87
C ASN A 264 1.98 1.85 8.71
N ASN A 265 0.71 1.45 8.89
CA ASN A 265 -0.45 2.36 8.90
C ASN A 265 -1.18 2.40 10.27
N PRO A 266 -0.51 2.80 11.36
CA PRO A 266 -1.10 2.82 12.70
C PRO A 266 -2.31 3.76 12.85
N TRP A 267 -2.50 4.69 11.91
CA TRP A 267 -3.57 5.70 11.94
C TRP A 267 -4.70 5.43 10.95
N GLY A 268 -4.67 4.30 10.24
CA GLY A 268 -5.76 3.85 9.37
C GLY A 268 -6.06 4.80 8.21
N SER A 269 -5.03 5.41 7.62
CA SER A 269 -5.17 6.26 6.45
C SER A 269 -5.69 5.49 5.22
N GLY A 270 -6.30 6.20 4.27
CA GLY A 270 -6.84 5.59 3.05
C GLY A 270 -5.77 5.12 2.08
N SER A 271 -4.62 5.80 2.00
CA SER A 271 -3.53 5.48 1.06
C SER A 271 -2.56 4.41 1.56
N GLY A 272 -2.71 3.94 2.80
CA GLY A 272 -1.75 3.01 3.42
C GLY A 272 -0.56 3.67 4.11
N LEU A 273 -0.29 4.95 3.83
CA LEU A 273 0.78 5.72 4.49
C LEU A 273 0.29 6.39 5.77
N ALA A 274 1.08 6.38 6.85
CA ALA A 274 0.72 7.10 8.07
C ALA A 274 1.80 8.08 8.51
N VAL A 275 3.01 7.58 8.76
CA VAL A 275 4.08 8.40 9.36
C VAL A 275 4.94 9.10 8.33
N GLN A 276 5.02 8.57 7.10
CA GLN A 276 5.75 9.11 5.95
C GLN A 276 4.93 10.10 5.13
N ALA A 277 5.61 11.12 4.62
CA ALA A 277 5.17 11.97 3.52
C ALA A 277 6.30 11.96 2.47
N LEU A 278 5.96 11.63 1.23
CA LEU A 278 6.93 11.43 0.15
C LEU A 278 6.68 12.47 -0.93
N ASP A 279 7.74 13.12 -1.39
CA ASP A 279 7.68 13.98 -2.56
C ASP A 279 8.48 13.38 -3.71
N VAL A 280 7.99 13.56 -4.93
CA VAL A 280 8.79 13.41 -6.15
C VAL A 280 8.71 14.71 -6.93
N TYR A 281 9.83 15.37 -7.11
CA TYR A 281 9.97 16.54 -7.98
C TYR A 281 10.43 16.07 -9.36
N VAL A 282 9.81 16.63 -10.41
CA VAL A 282 10.07 16.26 -11.81
C VAL A 282 10.35 17.51 -12.63
N ASP A 283 11.52 17.54 -13.27
CA ASP A 283 11.92 18.52 -14.27
C ASP A 283 11.68 17.90 -15.66
N VAL A 284 10.82 18.50 -16.46
CA VAL A 284 10.43 17.94 -17.77
C VAL A 284 11.15 18.59 -18.95
N ASP A 285 11.94 19.65 -18.71
CA ASP A 285 12.52 20.45 -19.79
C ASP A 285 14.00 20.88 -19.60
N HIS A 286 14.55 20.74 -18.39
CA HIS A 286 15.91 21.15 -17.99
C HIS A 286 16.24 22.59 -18.36
N GLN A 287 15.24 23.48 -18.40
CA GLN A 287 15.43 24.87 -18.77
C GLN A 287 15.58 25.73 -17.51
N PRO A 288 16.75 26.38 -17.31
CA PRO A 288 16.91 27.33 -16.22
C PRO A 288 15.85 28.44 -16.27
N GLY A 289 15.14 28.66 -15.17
CA GLY A 289 14.07 29.64 -15.07
C GLY A 289 12.70 29.17 -15.61
N SER A 290 12.61 27.94 -16.11
CA SER A 290 11.34 27.18 -16.17
C SER A 290 11.08 26.55 -14.80
N GLY A 291 9.84 26.23 -14.45
CA GLY A 291 9.52 25.62 -13.15
C GLY A 291 9.83 26.46 -11.90
N SER A 292 10.13 25.78 -10.79
CA SER A 292 10.46 26.40 -9.49
C SER A 292 11.70 25.79 -8.86
N ARG A 293 12.49 26.61 -8.15
CA ARG A 293 13.62 26.15 -7.33
C ARG A 293 13.18 25.78 -5.92
N LEU A 294 12.29 26.56 -5.32
CA LEU A 294 11.79 26.27 -3.98
C LEU A 294 10.97 24.98 -4.03
N LEU A 295 11.28 24.04 -3.14
CA LEU A 295 10.46 22.84 -2.97
C LEU A 295 9.09 23.20 -2.37
N LEU A 296 8.20 22.22 -2.24
CA LEU A 296 6.85 22.45 -1.71
C LEU A 296 6.89 23.14 -0.32
N PRO A 297 5.84 23.91 0.05
CA PRO A 297 5.87 24.68 1.27
C PRO A 297 6.18 23.87 2.53
N GLY A 298 7.15 24.35 3.31
CA GLY A 298 7.61 23.74 4.56
C GLY A 298 8.71 22.70 4.41
N ARG A 299 9.11 22.30 3.19
CA ARG A 299 10.30 21.45 2.99
C ARG A 299 11.58 22.18 3.37
N ASN A 300 11.59 23.52 3.25
CA ASN A 300 12.71 24.38 3.60
C ASN A 300 14.02 23.95 2.90
N ALA A 301 13.90 23.69 1.61
CA ALA A 301 14.99 23.33 0.70
C ALA A 301 14.66 23.86 -0.69
N ALA A 302 15.69 23.99 -1.53
CA ALA A 302 15.57 24.47 -2.89
C ALA A 302 16.52 23.68 -3.82
N LEU A 303 16.28 23.77 -5.12
CA LEU A 303 17.20 23.29 -6.15
C LEU A 303 18.28 24.35 -6.45
N PRO A 304 19.48 23.95 -6.90
CA PRO A 304 20.53 24.83 -7.42
C PRO A 304 20.05 25.81 -8.50
N GLU A 305 20.82 26.86 -8.78
CA GLU A 305 20.43 27.93 -9.73
C GLU A 305 20.18 27.43 -11.16
N ASP A 306 20.85 26.35 -11.56
CA ASP A 306 20.73 25.72 -12.88
C ASP A 306 19.68 24.61 -12.96
N GLN A 307 18.92 24.37 -11.89
CA GLN A 307 17.90 23.33 -11.82
C GLN A 307 16.55 23.89 -11.36
N ALA A 308 15.47 23.29 -11.83
CA ALA A 308 14.12 23.61 -11.41
C ALA A 308 13.21 22.41 -11.57
N TRP A 309 12.08 22.37 -10.88
CA TRP A 309 11.06 21.34 -11.07
C TRP A 309 9.78 21.96 -11.65
N ASP A 310 9.11 21.22 -12.53
CA ASP A 310 7.84 21.62 -13.16
C ASP A 310 6.64 20.96 -12.50
N TYR A 311 6.82 19.71 -12.06
CA TYR A 311 5.80 18.92 -11.41
C TYR A 311 6.28 18.39 -10.06
N ALA A 312 5.37 18.32 -9.10
CA ALA A 312 5.61 17.67 -7.82
C ALA A 312 4.49 16.67 -7.52
N VAL A 313 4.86 15.45 -7.18
CA VAL A 313 3.96 14.40 -6.69
C VAL A 313 4.14 14.32 -5.19
N TRP A 314 3.08 14.57 -4.42
CA TRP A 314 3.12 14.52 -2.97
C TRP A 314 2.21 13.41 -2.45
N ALA A 315 2.82 12.33 -1.97
CA ALA A 315 2.15 11.16 -1.43
C ALA A 315 2.13 11.18 0.11
N GLU A 316 0.94 11.10 0.68
CA GLU A 316 0.70 11.03 2.13
C GLU A 316 -0.63 10.30 2.43
N GLY A 317 -0.93 10.12 3.71
CA GLY A 317 -2.07 9.34 4.20
C GLY A 317 -3.48 9.85 3.81
N TRP A 318 -3.66 11.17 3.71
CA TRP A 318 -4.99 11.79 3.72
C TRP A 318 -5.28 12.75 2.57
N THR A 319 -4.36 13.66 2.26
CA THR A 319 -4.52 14.71 1.25
C THR A 319 -3.39 14.68 0.22
N PRO A 320 -3.14 13.53 -0.42
CA PRO A 320 -2.08 13.44 -1.41
C PRO A 320 -2.47 14.19 -2.70
N GLY A 321 -1.50 14.61 -3.51
CA GLY A 321 -1.79 15.38 -4.71
C GLY A 321 -0.63 15.51 -5.69
N VAL A 322 -0.98 15.82 -6.94
CA VAL A 322 -0.02 16.17 -8.00
C VAL A 322 -0.13 17.67 -8.25
N TYR A 323 1.01 18.34 -8.39
CA TYR A 323 1.10 19.78 -8.55
C TYR A 323 1.95 20.11 -9.76
N ARG A 324 1.61 21.20 -10.44
CA ARG A 324 2.41 21.81 -11.49
C ARG A 324 2.74 23.24 -11.11
N VAL A 325 3.94 23.70 -11.44
CA VAL A 325 4.33 25.10 -11.29
C VAL A 325 3.54 25.97 -12.28
N ASP A 326 2.97 27.06 -11.77
CA ASP A 326 2.30 28.08 -12.59
C ASP A 326 3.27 29.19 -13.06
N GLU A 327 2.78 30.14 -13.85
CA GLU A 327 3.59 31.26 -14.36
C GLU A 327 4.19 32.15 -13.26
N ALA A 328 3.69 32.06 -12.01
CA ALA A 328 4.21 32.78 -10.86
C ALA A 328 5.21 31.94 -10.03
N GLY A 329 5.60 30.75 -10.51
CA GLY A 329 6.52 29.86 -9.81
C GLY A 329 5.86 29.11 -8.64
N GLN A 330 4.52 29.08 -8.57
CA GLN A 330 3.78 28.50 -7.45
C GLN A 330 3.17 27.14 -7.79
N PRO A 331 3.18 26.16 -6.87
CA PRO A 331 2.49 24.88 -7.08
C PRO A 331 0.98 25.05 -7.19
N LYS A 332 0.39 24.53 -8.26
CA LYS A 332 -1.06 24.41 -8.47
C LYS A 332 -1.47 22.95 -8.65
N PRO A 333 -2.57 22.50 -8.00
CA PRO A 333 -3.04 21.13 -8.15
C PRO A 333 -3.36 20.79 -9.61
N VAL A 334 -2.90 19.62 -10.05
CA VAL A 334 -3.34 18.94 -11.26
C VAL A 334 -4.46 17.98 -10.85
N GLY A 335 -5.59 17.99 -11.56
CA GLY A 335 -6.72 17.07 -11.30
C GLY A 335 -6.43 15.64 -11.73
N ALA A 336 -5.34 15.05 -11.23
CA ALA A 336 -4.87 13.71 -11.54
C ALA A 336 -5.35 12.70 -10.49
N GLU A 337 -5.81 11.54 -10.95
CA GLU A 337 -6.14 10.41 -10.08
C GLU A 337 -4.87 9.64 -9.74
N MET A 338 -4.15 10.10 -8.72
CA MET A 338 -2.97 9.42 -8.20
C MET A 338 -3.36 8.23 -7.33
N LYS A 339 -2.75 7.07 -7.57
CA LYS A 339 -2.87 5.88 -6.72
C LYS A 339 -1.61 5.67 -5.92
N ILE A 340 -1.77 5.43 -4.61
CA ILE A 340 -0.67 5.11 -3.70
C ILE A 340 -0.92 3.72 -3.18
N ALA A 341 0.09 2.88 -3.29
CA ALA A 341 0.07 1.49 -2.94
C ALA A 341 1.17 1.20 -1.93
N VAL A 342 0.83 0.70 -0.75
CA VAL A 342 1.82 0.27 0.24
C VAL A 342 1.83 -1.24 0.30
N ASP A 343 2.99 -1.84 0.03
CA ASP A 343 3.29 -3.24 0.30
C ASP A 343 4.17 -3.31 1.55
N PRO A 344 3.59 -3.60 2.73
CA PRO A 344 4.35 -3.66 3.98
C PRO A 344 5.39 -4.78 3.98
N LEU A 345 5.18 -5.85 3.23
CA LEU A 345 6.07 -7.00 3.19
C LEU A 345 7.34 -6.69 2.39
N ALA A 346 7.17 -6.04 1.24
CA ALA A 346 8.28 -5.53 0.45
C ALA A 346 8.85 -4.21 1.02
N ARG A 347 8.24 -3.62 2.06
CA ARG A 347 8.53 -2.28 2.60
C ARG A 347 8.54 -1.22 1.50
N LYS A 348 7.58 -1.35 0.58
CA LYS A 348 7.55 -0.63 -0.68
C LYS A 348 6.31 0.24 -0.77
N VAL A 349 6.50 1.46 -1.27
CA VAL A 349 5.43 2.40 -1.60
C VAL A 349 5.50 2.66 -3.10
N THR A 350 4.50 2.22 -3.84
CA THR A 350 4.37 2.50 -5.28
C THR A 350 3.34 3.59 -5.50
N ILE A 351 3.74 4.66 -6.16
CA ILE A 351 2.90 5.80 -6.52
C ILE A 351 2.71 5.77 -8.04
N ARG A 352 1.46 5.74 -8.49
CA ARG A 352 1.08 5.78 -9.90
C ARG A 352 0.35 7.07 -10.20
N VAL A 353 0.85 7.78 -11.19
CA VAL A 353 0.21 9.01 -11.70
C VAL A 353 -0.04 8.82 -13.19
N PRO A 354 -1.29 9.00 -13.67
CA PRO A 354 -1.63 8.84 -15.07
C PRO A 354 -0.68 9.63 -15.97
N ARG A 355 -0.14 9.00 -17.01
CA ARG A 355 0.89 9.57 -17.89
C ARG A 355 0.43 10.88 -18.54
N ASN A 356 -0.88 11.04 -18.77
CA ASN A 356 -1.51 12.24 -19.31
C ASN A 356 -1.57 13.44 -18.32
N SER A 357 -1.17 13.25 -17.06
CA SER A 357 -1.03 14.32 -16.07
C SER A 357 0.24 15.15 -16.30
N PHE A 358 1.21 14.58 -17.01
CA PHE A 358 2.49 15.17 -17.40
C PHE A 358 2.45 15.58 -18.89
N PRO A 359 3.35 16.48 -19.35
CA PRO A 359 3.41 16.85 -20.75
C PRO A 359 3.81 15.66 -21.64
N GLU A 360 3.58 15.82 -22.95
CA GLU A 360 4.18 14.94 -23.95
C GLU A 360 5.71 15.04 -23.89
N GLY A 361 6.40 13.92 -24.08
CA GLY A 361 7.87 13.82 -23.97
C GLY A 361 8.30 12.41 -23.61
N ASP A 362 9.61 12.14 -23.68
CA ASP A 362 10.17 10.89 -23.15
C ASP A 362 10.55 11.10 -21.68
N PRO A 363 9.94 10.39 -20.72
CA PRO A 363 10.34 10.50 -19.31
C PRO A 363 11.79 10.05 -19.04
N ALA A 364 12.42 9.30 -19.94
CA ALA A 364 13.85 9.00 -19.86
C ALA A 364 14.73 10.26 -19.98
N ASP A 365 14.21 11.34 -20.57
CA ASP A 365 14.92 12.61 -20.74
C ASP A 365 14.65 13.60 -19.59
N TRP A 366 13.92 13.22 -18.53
CA TRP A 366 13.51 14.12 -17.44
C TRP A 366 14.45 14.06 -16.22
N GLY A 367 14.36 15.06 -15.35
CA GLY A 367 15.05 15.10 -14.06
C GLY A 367 14.11 14.71 -12.91
N TYR A 368 14.64 14.04 -11.88
CA TYR A 368 13.87 13.52 -10.76
C TYR A 368 14.57 13.75 -9.41
N LEU A 369 13.78 14.01 -8.38
CA LEU A 369 14.24 14.04 -6.99
C LEU A 369 13.18 13.41 -6.09
N GLY A 370 13.54 12.31 -5.41
CA GLY A 370 12.73 11.68 -4.37
C GLY A 370 13.10 12.22 -2.98
N VAL A 371 12.10 12.56 -2.16
CA VAL A 371 12.31 13.14 -0.83
C VAL A 371 11.43 12.44 0.20
N VAL A 372 12.00 12.10 1.36
CA VAL A 372 11.27 11.52 2.50
C VAL A 372 11.16 12.52 3.63
N LEU A 373 9.92 12.72 4.10
CA LEU A 373 9.59 13.56 5.25
C LEU A 373 8.67 12.80 6.22
N GLY A 374 8.51 13.35 7.42
CA GLY A 374 7.47 12.90 8.33
C GLY A 374 6.13 13.59 8.07
N GLN A 375 5.04 12.84 7.98
CA GLN A 375 3.66 13.34 7.85
C GLN A 375 3.21 14.13 9.09
N GLU A 376 2.42 15.19 8.95
CA GLU A 376 1.84 15.92 10.09
C GLU A 376 0.39 16.30 9.85
N GLY A 377 -0.50 15.79 10.71
CA GLY A 377 -1.92 16.10 10.69
C GLY A 377 -2.25 17.55 11.09
N PHE A 378 -1.42 18.17 11.94
CA PHE A 378 -1.57 19.51 12.50
C PHE A 378 -0.32 20.36 12.24
N PRO A 379 -0.04 20.72 10.97
CA PRO A 379 1.18 21.43 10.63
C PRO A 379 1.18 22.85 11.17
N ALA A 380 2.38 23.42 11.27
CA ALA A 380 2.52 24.86 11.51
C ALA A 380 1.94 25.67 10.32
N THR A 381 1.58 26.93 10.57
CA THR A 381 1.11 27.83 9.53
C THR A 381 2.10 27.90 8.37
N GLY A 382 1.61 27.78 7.13
CA GLY A 382 2.46 27.81 5.92
C GLY A 382 3.19 26.50 5.61
N VAL A 383 3.16 25.51 6.50
CA VAL A 383 3.80 24.20 6.28
C VAL A 383 2.77 23.22 5.73
N TRP A 384 3.07 22.56 4.62
CA TRP A 384 2.19 21.56 4.03
C TRP A 384 2.38 20.19 4.70
N ARG A 385 1.64 19.95 5.78
CA ARG A 385 1.45 18.64 6.46
C ARG A 385 2.73 17.79 6.59
N VAL A 386 3.86 18.44 6.84
CA VAL A 386 5.13 17.81 7.17
C VAL A 386 5.58 18.21 8.58
N ARG A 387 6.20 17.26 9.27
CA ARG A 387 6.50 17.32 10.70
C ARG A 387 7.68 18.23 10.96
N ASN A 388 7.54 19.10 11.96
CA ASN A 388 8.63 19.96 12.40
C ASN A 388 9.76 19.16 13.05
N VAL A 389 10.97 19.69 12.90
CA VAL A 389 12.17 19.31 13.64
C VAL A 389 12.37 20.31 14.77
N LYS A 390 12.69 19.82 15.97
CA LYS A 390 13.01 20.61 17.15
C LYS A 390 14.47 20.39 17.52
N LYS A 391 15.02 21.23 18.39
CA LYS A 391 16.35 20.99 18.96
C LYS A 391 16.46 19.62 19.64
N GLN A 392 15.44 19.26 20.42
CA GLN A 392 15.32 17.94 21.05
C GLN A 392 14.08 17.23 20.52
N ALA A 393 14.22 15.94 20.26
CA ALA A 393 13.10 15.10 19.86
C ALA A 393 12.01 15.13 20.93
N ALA A 394 10.76 15.04 20.48
CA ALA A 394 9.60 14.91 21.34
C ALA A 394 8.74 13.76 20.81
N GLN A 395 7.68 13.41 21.55
CA GLN A 395 6.79 12.31 21.17
C GLN A 395 6.37 12.35 19.69
N TRP A 396 6.00 13.52 19.18
CA TRP A 396 5.47 13.69 17.82
C TRP A 396 6.32 14.61 16.93
N ARG A 397 7.58 14.89 17.31
CA ARG A 397 8.45 15.83 16.58
C ARG A 397 9.87 15.27 16.50
N PHE A 398 10.49 15.40 15.32
CA PHE A 398 11.90 15.09 15.14
C PHE A 398 12.75 16.00 16.04
N GLY A 399 13.95 15.54 16.40
CA GLY A 399 14.98 16.30 17.11
C GLY A 399 16.15 16.69 16.20
N GLY A 400 17.13 17.44 16.73
CA GLY A 400 18.37 17.73 16.02
C GLY A 400 18.41 19.03 15.20
N ALA A 401 17.37 19.86 15.26
CA ALA A 401 17.36 21.13 14.53
C ALA A 401 18.48 22.08 15.01
N PRO A 402 19.14 22.81 14.09
CA PRO A 402 20.02 23.91 14.44
C PRO A 402 19.24 25.10 15.03
N GLU A 403 19.96 26.09 15.57
CA GLU A 403 19.37 27.31 16.12
C GLU A 403 19.04 28.33 15.01
N ASP A 404 18.19 27.93 14.07
CA ASP A 404 17.67 28.77 12.98
C ASP A 404 16.20 28.43 12.68
N THR A 405 15.58 29.22 11.81
CA THR A 405 14.17 29.02 11.41
C THR A 405 14.03 28.40 10.02
N ASN A 406 15.10 28.40 9.23
CA ASN A 406 15.11 27.99 7.83
C ASN A 406 15.72 26.60 7.57
N HIS A 407 16.11 25.84 8.61
CA HIS A 407 16.47 24.43 8.43
C HIS A 407 15.37 23.62 7.75
N THR A 408 15.80 22.60 7.01
CA THR A 408 14.94 21.67 6.29
C THR A 408 14.07 20.80 7.21
N ARG A 409 12.95 20.27 6.71
CA ARG A 409 12.23 19.16 7.38
C ARG A 409 12.48 17.81 6.71
N ILE A 410 13.35 17.78 5.71
CA ILE A 410 13.74 16.58 4.99
C ILE A 410 14.53 15.69 5.95
N VAL A 411 14.14 14.42 5.99
CA VAL A 411 14.77 13.39 6.82
C VAL A 411 15.66 12.51 5.97
N ASP A 412 15.28 12.32 4.71
CA ASP A 412 16.02 11.53 3.73
C ASP A 412 15.77 12.00 2.29
N LEU A 413 16.69 11.70 1.38
CA LEU A 413 16.72 12.06 -0.03
C LEU A 413 17.15 10.84 -0.82
N ALA A 414 16.44 10.51 -1.90
CA ALA A 414 16.92 9.51 -2.84
C ALA A 414 18.24 9.97 -3.49
N TRP A 415 19.38 9.50 -2.97
CA TRP A 415 20.70 9.97 -3.38
C TRP A 415 21.74 8.85 -3.45
N PRO A 416 22.48 8.67 -4.56
CA PRO A 416 23.32 7.48 -4.72
C PRO A 416 24.42 7.35 -3.65
N ASP A 417 24.65 6.13 -3.16
CA ASP A 417 25.76 5.85 -2.25
C ASP A 417 27.12 6.29 -2.83
N GLY A 418 27.90 6.96 -1.99
CA GLY A 418 29.20 7.54 -2.35
C GLY A 418 29.16 8.75 -3.28
N ALA A 419 27.98 9.28 -3.63
CA ALA A 419 27.87 10.49 -4.44
C ALA A 419 28.45 11.72 -3.71
N THR A 420 28.93 12.68 -4.50
CA THR A 420 29.38 14.00 -4.01
C THR A 420 28.59 15.09 -4.74
N PRO A 421 27.94 16.03 -4.03
CA PRO A 421 27.88 16.17 -2.56
C PRO A 421 27.10 15.01 -1.88
N THR A 422 27.28 14.81 -0.58
CA THR A 422 26.46 13.87 0.21
C THR A 422 25.11 14.52 0.57
N GLN A 423 24.13 13.71 0.98
CA GLN A 423 22.87 14.19 1.53
C GLN A 423 23.10 15.22 2.66
N GLU A 424 23.91 14.89 3.67
CA GLU A 424 24.15 15.78 4.80
C GLU A 424 24.87 17.05 4.36
N GLY A 425 25.81 16.94 3.41
CA GLY A 425 26.48 18.08 2.81
C GLY A 425 25.50 19.06 2.16
N MET A 426 24.55 18.54 1.38
CA MET A 426 23.48 19.35 0.77
C MET A 426 22.56 19.96 1.81
N LEU A 427 22.05 19.16 2.75
CA LEU A 427 21.04 19.58 3.72
C LEU A 427 21.58 20.50 4.83
N SER A 428 22.89 20.50 5.07
CA SER A 428 23.56 21.33 6.09
C SER A 428 24.13 22.65 5.56
N THR A 429 24.22 22.84 4.24
CA THR A 429 24.91 23.99 3.63
C THR A 429 23.92 25.06 3.15
N TYR A 430 23.64 26.03 4.02
CA TYR A 430 22.81 27.21 3.73
C TYR A 430 23.12 28.35 4.73
N PRO A 431 22.76 29.61 4.43
CA PRO A 431 22.91 30.71 5.38
C PRO A 431 21.85 30.60 6.51
N PRO A 432 22.22 30.46 7.79
CA PRO A 432 21.24 30.40 8.87
C PRO A 432 20.46 31.70 9.00
N SER A 433 19.14 31.60 9.19
CA SER A 433 18.23 32.74 9.33
C SER A 433 17.41 32.65 10.62
N GLN A 434 16.92 33.81 11.09
CA GLN A 434 15.94 33.91 12.19
C GLN A 434 14.61 34.49 11.70
N GLU A 435 14.47 34.67 10.39
CA GLU A 435 13.22 35.15 9.80
C GLU A 435 12.10 34.15 10.11
N THR A 436 10.94 34.65 10.50
CA THR A 436 9.77 33.82 10.84
C THR A 436 8.72 33.85 9.73
N ASP A 437 8.74 34.88 8.89
CA ASP A 437 7.96 34.93 7.66
C ASP A 437 8.70 34.18 6.55
N MET A 438 8.44 32.88 6.42
CA MET A 438 9.06 32.05 5.38
C MET A 438 8.78 32.54 3.96
N GLY A 439 7.75 33.37 3.74
CA GLY A 439 7.44 33.95 2.44
C GLY A 439 8.39 35.07 2.01
N SER A 440 9.22 35.60 2.92
CA SER A 440 10.23 36.62 2.60
C SER A 440 11.60 36.04 2.22
N LEU A 441 11.79 34.73 2.42
CA LEU A 441 13.01 34.00 2.07
C LEU A 441 12.95 33.48 0.63
N GLY A 442 14.08 33.53 -0.06
CA GLY A 442 14.26 33.02 -1.41
C GLY A 442 14.96 31.66 -1.46
N PRO A 443 15.13 31.08 -2.67
CA PRO A 443 15.81 29.79 -2.84
C PRO A 443 17.18 29.70 -2.17
N ASP A 444 18.00 30.76 -2.27
CA ASP A 444 19.38 30.77 -1.79
C ASP A 444 19.49 30.89 -0.25
N ASP A 445 18.36 31.10 0.43
CA ASP A 445 18.27 31.08 1.89
C ASP A 445 18.08 29.66 2.46
N PHE A 446 17.93 28.64 1.60
CA PHE A 446 17.67 27.25 2.02
C PHE A 446 18.77 26.29 1.56
N ALA A 447 18.76 25.08 2.11
CA ALA A 447 19.60 23.98 1.64
C ALA A 447 19.37 23.70 0.15
N GLN A 448 20.44 23.48 -0.61
CA GLN A 448 20.39 23.22 -2.04
C GLN A 448 20.51 21.71 -2.31
N VAL A 449 19.46 21.08 -2.85
CA VAL A 449 19.40 19.64 -3.15
C VAL A 449 19.34 19.41 -4.65
N GLY A 450 20.11 18.45 -5.17
CA GLY A 450 20.19 18.19 -6.61
C GLY A 450 19.08 17.26 -7.12
N MET A 451 18.82 17.32 -8.42
CA MET A 451 18.02 16.34 -9.16
C MET A 451 18.92 15.35 -9.91
N LEU A 452 18.39 14.15 -10.14
CA LEU A 452 19.04 13.04 -10.85
C LEU A 452 18.37 12.83 -12.21
N GLN A 453 19.12 12.31 -13.17
CA GLN A 453 18.62 11.94 -14.49
C GLN A 453 18.77 10.41 -14.69
N PRO A 454 17.86 9.76 -15.44
CA PRO A 454 17.93 8.34 -15.81
C PRO A 454 19.26 7.85 -16.39
#